data_AF-A0A2S9A084-F1
#
_entry.id   AF-A0A2S9A084-F1
#
_cell.length_a   1.000
_cell.length_b   1.000
_cell.length_c   1.000
_cell.angle_alpha   90.00
_cell.angle_beta   90.00
_cell.angle_gamma   90.00
#
_symmetry.space_group_name_H-M   'P 1'
#
loop_
_entity.id
_entity.type
_entity.pdbx_description
1 polymer ?
#
loop_
_entity_poly.entity_id
_entity_poly.type
_entity_poly.pdbx_seq_one_letter_code
_entity_poly.pdbx_strand_id
1 'polypeptide(L)'
;MNKKYLIVVKYILLFSILCTTISCVTSNFSSYKSDDNLAQINGYYKIQEPNGKINYIKIGIHTIYNRENNHSLYIVFKNKTMDSSTIRSIYFGKVDKSQNDKVYFKKISGEKMGDIVYVNLSDKIYTFYYQ
;
A
#
# COMPACT_ATOMS: atom_id res chain seq x y z
N MET A 1 48.45 -1.85 -28.92
CA MET A 1 47.35 -2.26 -28.02
C MET A 1 46.35 -3.09 -28.83
N ASN A 2 46.05 -4.33 -28.43
CA ASN A 2 45.34 -5.30 -29.27
C ASN A 2 43.83 -4.95 -29.38
N LYS A 3 43.28 -4.82 -30.61
CA LYS A 3 41.86 -4.48 -30.86
C LYS A 3 40.86 -5.35 -30.09
N LYS A 4 41.19 -6.63 -29.88
CA LYS A 4 40.38 -7.58 -29.10
C LYS A 4 40.21 -7.18 -27.63
N TYR A 5 41.26 -6.61 -27.02
CA TYR A 5 41.23 -6.15 -25.62
C TYR A 5 40.26 -4.98 -25.44
N LEU A 6 40.24 -4.06 -26.40
CA LEU A 6 39.36 -2.89 -26.35
C LEU A 6 37.88 -3.28 -26.40
N ILE A 7 37.57 -4.32 -27.18
CA ILE A 7 36.21 -4.86 -27.34
C ILE A 7 35.74 -5.52 -26.05
N VAL A 8 36.57 -6.35 -25.43
CA VAL A 8 36.25 -7.03 -24.16
C VAL A 8 36.02 -6.02 -23.03
N VAL A 9 36.86 -4.98 -22.93
CA VAL A 9 36.69 -3.91 -21.94
C VAL A 9 35.39 -3.14 -22.17
N LYS A 10 35.00 -2.90 -23.43
CA LYS A 10 33.75 -2.21 -23.78
C LYS A 10 32.52 -3.03 -23.38
N TYR A 11 32.53 -4.34 -23.58
CA TYR A 11 31.43 -5.22 -23.15
C TYR A 11 31.33 -5.37 -21.64
N ILE A 12 32.47 -5.42 -20.93
CA ILE A 12 32.49 -5.46 -19.45
C ILE A 12 31.88 -4.16 -18.88
N LEU A 13 32.27 -3.00 -19.42
CA LEU A 13 31.66 -1.72 -19.04
C LEU A 13 30.16 -1.67 -19.35
N LEU A 14 29.73 -2.18 -20.52
CA LEU A 14 28.31 -2.23 -20.89
C LEU A 14 27.50 -3.12 -19.94
N PHE A 15 28.08 -4.25 -19.51
CA PHE A 15 27.47 -5.19 -18.58
C PHE A 15 27.40 -4.62 -17.15
N SER A 16 28.43 -3.89 -16.71
CA SER A 16 28.41 -3.16 -15.44
C SER A 16 27.37 -2.04 -15.41
N ILE A 17 27.18 -1.32 -16.53
CA ILE A 17 26.11 -0.32 -16.68
C ILE A 17 24.73 -0.99 -16.72
N LEU A 18 24.59 -2.16 -17.35
CA LEU A 18 23.34 -2.92 -17.31
C LEU A 18 22.97 -3.35 -15.88
N CYS A 19 23.94 -3.82 -15.10
CA CYS A 19 23.74 -4.21 -13.70
C CYS A 19 23.37 -3.04 -12.78
N THR A 20 23.82 -1.80 -13.03
CA THR A 20 23.39 -0.63 -12.26
C THR A 20 22.00 -0.12 -12.64
N THR A 21 21.45 -0.57 -13.77
CA THR A 21 20.09 -0.21 -14.21
C THR A 21 19.01 -1.22 -13.82
N ILE A 22 19.37 -2.39 -13.27
CA ILE A 22 18.42 -3.25 -12.56
C ILE A 22 18.08 -2.54 -11.25
N SER A 23 17.20 -1.56 -11.38
CA SER A 23 16.66 -0.75 -10.31
C SER A 23 16.12 -1.71 -9.27
N CYS A 24 16.77 -1.79 -8.11
CA CYS A 24 16.33 -2.66 -7.05
C CYS A 24 14.98 -2.14 -6.55
N VAL A 25 13.88 -2.68 -7.10
CA VAL A 25 12.53 -2.36 -6.68
C VAL A 25 12.26 -3.16 -5.43
N THR A 26 12.19 -2.49 -4.30
CA THR A 26 11.78 -3.10 -3.02
C THR A 26 10.44 -2.52 -2.61
N SER A 27 9.66 -3.27 -1.84
CA SER A 27 8.41 -2.76 -1.30
C SER A 27 8.31 -2.96 0.21
N ASN A 28 7.57 -2.06 0.85
CA ASN A 28 7.31 -2.10 2.28
C ASN A 28 5.85 -1.74 2.55
N PHE A 29 5.28 -2.32 3.61
CA PHE A 29 3.93 -2.03 4.06
C PHE A 29 3.94 -1.63 5.52
N SER A 30 3.59 -0.37 5.79
CA SER A 30 3.49 0.18 7.15
C SER A 30 2.02 0.26 7.56
N SER A 31 1.63 -0.52 8.56
CA SER A 31 0.23 -0.67 8.99
C SER A 31 -0.27 0.50 9.84
N TYR A 32 -1.54 0.84 9.68
CA TYR A 32 -2.24 1.76 10.57
C TYR A 32 -2.62 1.01 11.85
N LYS A 33 -2.80 1.75 12.95
CA LYS A 33 -3.39 1.25 14.19
C LYS A 33 -4.89 1.57 14.19
N SER A 34 -5.68 0.73 14.86
CA SER A 34 -7.11 1.00 15.07
C SER A 34 -7.33 1.75 16.39
N ASP A 35 -8.22 2.74 16.37
CA ASP A 35 -8.64 3.45 17.58
C ASP A 35 -9.78 2.69 18.32
N ASP A 36 -10.53 1.87 17.59
CA ASP A 36 -11.70 1.13 18.10
C ASP A 36 -11.36 -0.13 18.91
N ASN A 37 -10.13 -0.29 19.41
CA ASN A 37 -9.64 -1.47 20.14
C ASN A 37 -9.98 -2.81 19.46
N LEU A 38 -9.93 -2.85 18.13
CA LEU A 38 -10.28 -4.05 17.37
C LEU A 38 -9.25 -5.17 17.57
N ALA A 39 -9.75 -6.40 17.71
CA ALA A 39 -8.89 -7.57 17.72
C ALA A 39 -8.09 -7.68 16.42
N GLN A 40 -6.77 -7.85 16.53
CA GLN A 40 -5.87 -7.94 15.40
C GLN A 40 -5.33 -9.36 15.22
N ILE A 41 -5.33 -9.87 13.98
CA ILE A 41 -4.76 -11.17 13.63
C ILE A 41 -4.00 -11.03 12.32
N ASN A 42 -2.69 -11.34 12.33
CA ASN A 42 -1.80 -11.26 11.16
C ASN A 42 -1.87 -9.90 10.42
N GLY A 43 -1.93 -8.80 11.19
CA GLY A 43 -2.02 -7.43 10.65
C GLY A 43 -3.39 -7.02 10.13
N TYR A 44 -4.41 -7.86 10.25
CA TYR A 44 -5.80 -7.51 9.95
C TYR A 44 -6.58 -7.24 11.24
N TYR A 45 -7.38 -6.20 11.25
CA TYR A 45 -8.36 -5.91 12.29
C TYR A 45 -9.69 -6.59 12.00
N LYS A 46 -10.27 -7.22 13.02
CA LYS A 46 -11.61 -7.82 12.95
C LYS A 46 -12.66 -6.71 12.91
N ILE A 47 -13.51 -6.73 11.90
CA ILE A 47 -14.65 -5.83 11.73
C ILE A 47 -15.93 -6.64 11.56
N GLN A 48 -17.08 -6.02 11.81
CA GLN A 48 -18.39 -6.64 11.69
C GLN A 48 -19.16 -5.87 10.62
N GLU A 49 -19.63 -6.60 9.62
CA GLU A 49 -20.51 -6.08 8.58
C GLU A 49 -21.92 -5.82 9.13
N PRO A 50 -22.75 -5.00 8.46
CA PRO A 50 -24.08 -4.63 8.94
C PRO A 50 -25.01 -5.83 9.19
N ASN A 51 -24.83 -6.91 8.43
CA ASN A 51 -25.58 -8.17 8.59
C ASN A 51 -25.07 -9.05 9.75
N GLY A 52 -24.11 -8.58 10.54
CA GLY A 52 -23.50 -9.31 11.64
C GLY A 52 -22.35 -10.24 11.25
N LYS A 53 -22.03 -10.39 9.97
CA LYS A 53 -20.91 -11.21 9.50
C LYS A 53 -19.58 -10.60 9.91
N ILE A 54 -18.65 -11.43 10.34
CA ILE A 54 -17.28 -11.01 10.62
C ILE A 54 -16.46 -10.94 9.32
N ASN A 55 -15.79 -9.81 9.13
CA ASN A 55 -14.76 -9.62 8.11
C ASN A 55 -13.49 -9.06 8.75
N TYR A 56 -12.46 -8.86 7.95
CA TYR A 56 -11.14 -8.45 8.40
C TYR A 56 -10.58 -7.42 7.45
N ILE A 57 -10.03 -6.35 8.00
CA ILE A 57 -9.50 -5.22 7.24
C ILE A 57 -8.04 -4.97 7.61
N LYS A 58 -7.20 -4.73 6.61
CA LYS A 58 -5.81 -4.30 6.76
C LYS A 58 -5.65 -2.96 6.08
N ILE A 59 -5.14 -1.98 6.81
CA ILE A 59 -4.93 -0.61 6.34
C ILE A 59 -3.47 -0.25 6.53
N GLY A 60 -2.87 0.36 5.52
CA GLY A 60 -1.46 0.74 5.57
C GLY A 60 -0.99 1.55 4.39
N ILE A 61 0.19 2.12 4.54
CA ILE A 61 0.94 2.70 3.43
C ILE A 61 1.78 1.60 2.79
N HIS A 62 1.50 1.31 1.53
CA HIS A 62 2.40 0.54 0.68
C HIS A 62 3.37 1.51 -0.01
N THR A 63 4.66 1.25 0.15
CA THR A 63 5.72 2.02 -0.51
C THR A 63 6.46 1.10 -1.47
N ILE A 64 6.61 1.54 -2.72
CA ILE A 64 7.47 0.92 -3.71
C ILE A 64 8.69 1.82 -3.86
N TYR A 65 9.82 1.35 -3.35
CA TYR A 65 11.10 2.04 -3.48
C TYR A 65 11.66 1.80 -4.86
N ASN A 66 11.65 2.87 -5.66
CA ASN A 66 12.25 2.95 -6.97
C ASN A 66 12.81 4.38 -7.13
N ARG A 67 13.21 4.79 -8.34
CA ARG A 67 13.72 6.15 -8.57
C ARG A 67 12.76 7.27 -8.12
N GLU A 68 11.45 6.99 -8.07
CA GLU A 68 10.39 7.96 -7.76
C GLU A 68 9.79 7.76 -6.37
N ASN A 69 10.10 6.66 -5.67
CA ASN A 69 9.52 6.27 -4.37
C ASN A 69 7.99 6.46 -4.31
N ASN A 70 7.26 5.50 -4.89
CA ASN A 70 5.81 5.60 -4.97
C ASN A 70 5.14 5.16 -3.67
N HIS A 71 4.39 6.07 -3.05
CA HIS A 71 3.58 5.79 -1.86
C HIS A 71 2.12 5.62 -2.22
N SER A 72 1.43 4.75 -1.48
CA SER A 72 0.01 4.52 -1.67
C SER A 72 -0.68 4.05 -0.40
N LEU A 73 -1.82 4.66 -0.10
CA LEU A 73 -2.74 4.16 0.92
C LEU A 73 -3.46 2.93 0.36
N TYR A 74 -3.32 1.81 1.06
CA TYR A 74 -3.97 0.55 0.76
C TYR A 74 -4.91 0.17 1.90
N ILE A 75 -6.15 -0.17 1.53
CA ILE A 75 -7.12 -0.82 2.42
C ILE A 75 -7.53 -2.14 1.77
N VAL A 76 -7.37 -3.24 2.50
CA VAL A 76 -7.62 -4.59 2.01
C VAL A 76 -8.56 -5.32 2.96
N PHE A 77 -9.66 -5.83 2.42
CA PHE A 77 -10.58 -6.72 3.12
C PHE A 77 -10.23 -8.19 2.83
N LYS A 78 -10.30 -9.09 3.82
CA LYS A 78 -10.09 -10.53 3.56
C LYS A 78 -11.17 -11.12 2.66
N ASN A 79 -12.41 -10.70 2.89
CA ASN A 79 -13.57 -11.11 2.11
C ASN A 79 -14.20 -9.90 1.41
N LYS A 80 -14.92 -10.15 0.32
CA LYS A 80 -15.74 -9.14 -0.34
C LYS A 80 -16.72 -8.55 0.69
N THR A 81 -16.63 -7.23 0.89
CA THR A 81 -17.57 -6.48 1.71
C THR A 81 -18.88 -6.28 0.95
N MET A 82 -20.01 -6.40 1.64
CA MET A 82 -21.31 -6.10 1.04
C MET A 82 -21.42 -4.62 0.66
N ASP A 83 -21.12 -3.72 1.60
CA ASP A 83 -21.22 -2.27 1.38
C ASP A 83 -20.19 -1.53 2.25
N SER A 84 -19.10 -1.07 1.63
CA SER A 84 -18.39 0.09 2.19
C SER A 84 -19.03 1.32 1.57
N SER A 85 -19.77 2.09 2.34
CA SER A 85 -20.43 3.30 1.83
C SER A 85 -19.39 4.34 1.43
N THR A 86 -18.34 4.51 2.25
CA THR A 86 -17.22 5.42 1.96
C THR A 86 -15.95 5.03 2.73
N ILE A 87 -14.78 5.20 2.08
CA ILE A 87 -13.47 5.18 2.75
C ILE A 87 -12.79 6.51 2.49
N ARG A 88 -12.36 7.19 3.55
CA ARG A 88 -11.79 8.54 3.46
C ARG A 88 -10.61 8.70 4.40
N SER A 89 -9.49 9.16 3.84
CA SER A 89 -8.35 9.70 4.57
C SER A 89 -8.58 11.19 4.86
N ILE A 90 -8.10 11.69 6.00
CA ILE A 90 -8.14 13.11 6.32
C ILE A 90 -7.27 13.89 5.32
N TYR A 91 -6.03 13.43 5.09
CA TYR A 91 -5.09 14.15 4.23
C TYR A 91 -5.27 13.85 2.75
N PHE A 92 -5.57 12.61 2.41
CA PHE A 92 -5.64 12.15 1.03
C PHE A 92 -7.07 12.13 0.50
N GLY A 93 -8.09 12.39 1.32
CA GLY A 93 -9.49 12.42 0.89
C GLY A 93 -10.05 11.03 0.56
N LYS A 94 -11.01 10.97 -0.37
CA LYS A 94 -11.69 9.70 -0.73
C LYS A 94 -10.69 8.67 -1.28
N VAL A 95 -10.78 7.44 -0.78
CA VAL A 95 -10.02 6.29 -1.28
C VAL A 95 -10.93 5.44 -2.15
N ASP A 96 -10.55 5.26 -3.40
CA ASP A 96 -11.39 4.59 -4.37
C ASP A 96 -11.15 3.08 -4.38
N LYS A 97 -12.18 2.36 -4.80
CA LYS A 97 -12.14 0.92 -4.99
C LYS A 97 -11.23 0.60 -6.18
N SER A 98 -10.35 -0.39 -6.02
CA SER A 98 -9.53 -0.90 -7.11
C SER A 98 -10.33 -1.86 -8.00
N GLN A 99 -9.69 -2.41 -9.03
CA GLN A 99 -10.27 -3.49 -9.84
C GLN A 99 -10.54 -4.77 -9.02
N ASN A 100 -9.77 -5.00 -7.95
CA ASN A 100 -10.07 -6.07 -7.00
C ASN A 100 -11.09 -5.54 -6.00
N ASP A 101 -12.23 -6.22 -5.90
CA ASP A 101 -13.38 -5.77 -5.12
C ASP A 101 -13.14 -5.75 -3.60
N LYS A 102 -12.03 -6.34 -3.14
CA LYS A 102 -11.58 -6.36 -1.76
C LYS A 102 -10.56 -5.27 -1.44
N VAL A 103 -10.07 -4.54 -2.44
CA VAL A 103 -8.95 -3.60 -2.29
C VAL A 103 -9.39 -2.21 -2.67
N TYR A 104 -9.08 -1.26 -1.80
CA TYR A 104 -9.22 0.17 -2.01
C TYR A 104 -7.82 0.78 -1.97
N PHE A 105 -7.60 1.75 -2.82
CA PHE A 105 -6.28 2.25 -3.11
C PHE A 105 -6.31 3.74 -3.42
N LYS A 106 -5.32 4.46 -2.92
CA LYS A 106 -5.04 5.83 -3.31
C LYS A 106 -3.55 6.07 -3.43
N LYS A 107 -3.11 6.57 -4.60
CA LYS A 107 -1.75 7.11 -4.75
C LYS A 107 -1.60 8.34 -3.88
N ILE A 108 -0.49 8.42 -3.16
CA ILE A 108 -0.12 9.56 -2.33
C ILE A 108 1.08 10.21 -2.98
N SER A 109 0.98 11.50 -3.26
CA SER A 109 2.10 12.31 -3.70
C SER A 109 2.80 12.91 -2.48
N GLY A 110 4.12 12.75 -2.38
CA GLY A 110 4.93 13.33 -1.31
C GLY A 110 5.24 12.36 -0.15
N GLU A 111 5.92 12.89 0.86
CA GLU A 111 6.34 12.11 2.02
C GLU A 111 5.16 11.65 2.87
N LYS A 112 5.33 10.47 3.49
CA LYS A 112 4.39 9.93 4.46
C LYS A 112 4.28 10.90 5.66
N MET A 113 3.06 11.29 5.99
CA MET A 113 2.73 12.07 7.17
C MET A 113 1.71 11.30 8.01
N GLY A 114 1.59 11.66 9.29
CA GLY A 114 0.53 11.11 10.13
C GLY A 114 -0.84 11.33 9.48
N ASP A 115 -1.70 10.33 9.50
CA ASP A 115 -3.01 10.37 8.83
C ASP A 115 -4.04 9.58 9.63
N ILE A 116 -5.31 9.90 9.39
CA ILE A 116 -6.45 9.17 9.93
C ILE A 116 -7.34 8.75 8.77
N VAL A 117 -7.69 7.47 8.75
CA VAL A 117 -8.58 6.87 7.77
C VAL A 117 -9.86 6.42 8.45
N TYR A 118 -10.97 6.93 7.94
CA TYR A 118 -12.32 6.52 8.28
C TYR A 118 -12.81 5.49 7.25
N VAL A 119 -13.24 4.34 7.74
CA VAL A 119 -13.89 3.30 6.95
C VAL A 119 -15.34 3.20 7.41
N ASN A 120 -16.25 3.70 6.58
CA ASN A 120 -17.67 3.64 6.85
C ASN A 120 -18.27 2.36 6.23
N LEU A 121 -18.76 1.47 7.09
CA LEU A 121 -19.52 0.27 6.74
C LEU A 121 -20.96 0.46 7.21
N SER A 122 -21.76 1.07 6.34
CA SER A 122 -23.16 1.49 6.55
C SER A 122 -23.37 2.30 7.83
N ASP A 123 -23.57 1.62 8.96
CA ASP A 123 -23.98 2.21 10.24
C ASP A 123 -22.81 2.32 11.24
N LYS A 124 -21.62 1.84 10.85
CA LYS A 124 -20.43 1.89 11.70
C LYS A 124 -19.24 2.52 10.97
N ILE A 125 -18.64 3.49 11.64
CA ILE A 125 -17.38 4.09 11.22
C ILE A 125 -16.27 3.46 12.03
N TYR A 126 -15.28 2.91 11.33
CA TYR A 126 -14.04 2.43 11.91
C TYR A 126 -12.94 3.46 11.68
N THR A 127 -12.18 3.77 12.73
CA THR A 127 -11.14 4.79 12.70
C THR A 127 -9.77 4.15 12.84
N PHE A 128 -8.87 4.51 11.93
CA PHE A 128 -7.51 4.02 11.89
C PHE A 128 -6.54 5.19 11.78
N TYR A 129 -5.44 5.15 12.53
CA TYR A 129 -4.44 6.21 12.56
C TYR A 129 -3.04 5.70 12.17
N TYR A 130 -2.27 6.60 11.57
CA TYR A 130 -0.88 6.40 11.16
C TYR A 130 -0.04 7.52 11.77
N GLN A 131 1.15 7.18 12.29
CA GLN A 131 2.11 8.10 12.90
C GLN A 131 3.47 7.92 12.21
#